data_AF-A0A5N0YL60-F1
#
_entry.id   AF-A0A5N0YL60-F1
#
_cell.length_a   1.000
_cell.length_b   1.000
_cell.length_c   1.000
_cell.angle_alpha   90.00
_cell.angle_beta   90.00
_cell.angle_gamma   90.00
#
_symmetry.space_group_name_H-M   'P 1'
#
loop_
_entity.id
_entity.type
_entity.pdbx_description
1 polymer ?
#
loop_
_entity_poly.entity_id
_entity_poly.type
_entity_poly.pdbx_seq_one_letter_code
_entity_poly.pdbx_strand_id
1 'polypeptide(L)'
;MGIFQKAVGYFTKKATVPLEEYFCKLQVDFVYRKFAIETCIDLIANAMSKAEFKSYEDGKNKKNDLYYRLNVAPNKKNNATEFRKKLIRRLIFYNEVLIVSPSNNSSEIFIADSWDVTEYALKDDVFSQVQINNIVLDREFLESDVIYIKYADQQIRQLVDAYYQAYGKLISSAMNVYKRSNARRYVLKGNLFRSQDNTTQDQINKMMTSQFKAFMEADNAGAVFQLQNEYTLEDFSGNFQSNSRDIKNLIDDIFEMTAAAFHVPKNLLKGDMSGLSDQVDAFLMFEIIPIAELIQDAFNASLYEAEEYLSGNFVRVDTTMIKITSFNDLVDAIDVGIRNGVFTINEGRERVGNDRSDKAMADEIFITKNNQQVSKGGEANDDNENISSGK
;
A
#
# COMPACT_ATOMS: atom_id res chain seq x y z
N MET A 1 -6.02 47.05 -44.45
CA MET A 1 -6.33 45.68 -43.99
C MET A 1 -5.07 44.92 -43.56
N GLY A 2 -4.26 45.42 -42.60
CA GLY A 2 -2.94 44.81 -42.30
C GLY A 2 -2.57 44.66 -40.83
N ILE A 3 -3.39 45.20 -39.91
CA ILE A 3 -3.06 45.25 -38.47
C ILE A 3 -3.91 44.22 -37.69
N PHE A 4 -5.19 44.06 -38.06
CA PHE A 4 -6.07 43.05 -37.43
C PHE A 4 -5.67 41.60 -37.75
N GLN A 5 -5.15 41.32 -38.96
CA GLN A 5 -4.72 39.97 -39.33
C GLN A 5 -3.43 39.54 -38.61
N LYS A 6 -2.55 40.49 -38.28
CA LYS A 6 -1.33 40.25 -37.47
C LYS A 6 -1.65 40.06 -35.98
N ALA A 7 -2.66 40.75 -35.45
CA ALA A 7 -3.11 40.57 -34.07
C ALA A 7 -3.78 39.20 -33.84
N VAL A 8 -4.60 38.74 -34.79
CA VAL A 8 -5.26 37.42 -34.71
C VAL A 8 -4.26 36.26 -34.80
N GLY A 9 -3.19 36.39 -35.60
CA GLY A 9 -2.14 35.37 -35.70
C GLY A 9 -1.25 35.23 -34.45
N TYR A 10 -1.22 36.24 -33.57
CA TYR A 10 -0.45 36.20 -32.33
C TYR A 10 -1.24 35.57 -31.17
N PHE A 11 -2.58 35.62 -31.21
CA PHE A 11 -3.46 35.02 -30.21
C PHE A 11 -3.86 33.57 -30.51
N THR A 12 -3.64 33.05 -31.72
CA THR A 12 -4.06 31.69 -32.12
C THR A 12 -2.94 30.66 -32.24
N LYS A 13 -1.67 31.02 -32.01
CA LYS A 13 -0.60 30.03 -31.85
C LYS A 13 -0.64 29.42 -30.44
N LYS A 14 -1.70 28.68 -30.13
CA LYS A 14 -1.59 27.61 -29.12
C LYS A 14 -0.56 26.62 -29.66
N ALA A 15 0.54 26.44 -28.93
CA ALA A 15 1.51 25.41 -29.26
C ALA A 15 0.78 24.06 -29.27
N THR A 16 0.55 23.52 -30.46
CA THR A 16 0.04 22.16 -30.64
C THR A 16 1.16 21.22 -30.22
N VAL A 17 1.07 20.71 -29.00
CA VAL A 17 1.89 19.60 -28.56
C VAL A 17 1.38 18.37 -29.32
N PRO A 18 2.26 17.57 -29.97
CA PRO A 18 1.85 16.31 -30.58
C PRO A 18 1.13 15.45 -29.54
N LEU A 19 0.00 14.86 -29.92
CA LEU A 19 -0.86 14.08 -29.02
C LEU A 19 -0.06 12.98 -28.28
N GLU A 20 0.90 12.36 -28.97
CA GLU A 20 1.83 11.37 -28.42
C GLU A 20 2.73 11.91 -27.30
N GLU A 21 3.23 13.15 -27.41
CA GLU A 21 4.07 13.76 -26.38
C GLU A 21 3.25 14.15 -25.15
N TYR A 22 1.98 14.51 -25.34
CA TYR A 22 1.02 14.72 -24.26
C TYR A 22 0.66 13.40 -23.56
N PHE A 23 0.43 12.33 -24.31
CA PHE A 23 0.19 10.98 -23.77
C PHE A 23 1.39 10.44 -23.01
N CYS A 24 2.62 10.56 -23.53
CA CYS A 24 3.82 10.15 -22.79
C CYS A 24 3.99 10.92 -21.47
N LYS A 25 3.69 12.23 -21.44
CA LYS A 25 3.77 13.05 -20.21
C LYS A 25 2.75 12.60 -19.16
N LEU A 26 1.49 12.36 -19.58
CA LEU A 26 0.47 11.81 -18.68
C LEU A 26 0.80 10.39 -18.21
N GLN A 27 1.39 9.57 -19.08
CA GLN A 27 1.66 8.17 -18.80
C GLN A 27 2.77 7.98 -17.78
N VAL A 28 3.87 8.75 -17.86
CA VAL A 28 4.99 8.65 -16.90
C VAL A 28 4.55 9.04 -15.49
N ASP A 29 3.79 10.12 -15.38
CA ASP A 29 3.26 10.62 -14.12
C ASP A 29 2.24 9.67 -13.49
N PHE A 30 1.30 9.15 -14.29
CA PHE A 30 0.36 8.11 -13.84
C PHE A 30 1.07 6.83 -13.36
N VAL A 31 2.15 6.42 -14.03
CA VAL A 31 2.89 5.19 -13.69
C VAL A 31 3.55 5.31 -12.31
N TYR A 32 4.26 6.39 -12.01
CA TYR A 32 4.91 6.55 -10.70
C TYR A 32 3.91 6.65 -9.55
N ARG A 33 2.79 7.36 -9.75
CA ARG A 33 1.69 7.45 -8.77
C ARG A 33 1.09 6.08 -8.48
N LYS A 34 0.68 5.38 -9.54
CA LYS A 34 0.08 4.06 -9.42
C LYS A 34 1.06 3.11 -8.74
N PHE A 35 2.33 3.13 -9.14
CA PHE A 35 3.35 2.31 -8.51
C PHE A 35 3.48 2.59 -7.00
N ALA A 36 3.60 3.85 -6.58
CA ALA A 36 3.75 4.20 -5.16
C ALA A 36 2.55 3.74 -4.31
N ILE A 37 1.32 3.98 -4.79
CA ILE A 37 0.10 3.54 -4.10
C ILE A 37 0.05 2.00 -4.00
N GLU A 38 0.28 1.33 -5.13
CA GLU A 38 0.23 -0.14 -5.21
C GLU A 38 1.29 -0.79 -4.30
N THR A 39 2.47 -0.20 -4.19
CA THR A 39 3.51 -0.66 -3.26
C THR A 39 3.09 -0.51 -1.79
N CYS A 40 2.47 0.62 -1.41
CA CYS A 40 1.95 0.79 -0.05
C CYS A 40 0.87 -0.25 0.27
N ILE A 41 -0.10 -0.39 -0.64
CA ILE A 41 -1.22 -1.34 -0.47
C ILE A 41 -0.70 -2.77 -0.40
N ASP A 42 0.22 -3.18 -1.28
CA ASP A 42 0.75 -4.55 -1.23
C ASP A 42 1.55 -4.81 0.05
N LEU A 43 2.30 -3.82 0.56
CA LEU A 43 3.00 -3.95 1.84
C LEU A 43 2.03 -4.16 3.01
N ILE A 44 0.97 -3.35 3.09
CA ILE A 44 -0.09 -3.48 4.11
C ILE A 44 -0.80 -4.83 3.97
N ALA A 45 -1.17 -5.20 2.74
CA ALA A 45 -1.83 -6.47 2.45
C ALA A 45 -0.94 -7.68 2.78
N ASN A 46 0.37 -7.60 2.55
CA ASN A 46 1.33 -8.63 2.91
C ASN A 46 1.43 -8.78 4.43
N ALA A 47 1.52 -7.69 5.18
CA ALA A 47 1.54 -7.72 6.64
C ALA A 47 0.23 -8.32 7.21
N MET A 48 -0.92 -7.84 6.74
CA MET A 48 -2.23 -8.38 7.12
C MET A 48 -2.43 -9.84 6.73
N SER A 49 -1.78 -10.31 5.65
CA SER A 49 -1.85 -11.71 5.27
C SER A 49 -1.21 -12.68 6.28
N LYS A 50 -0.36 -12.16 7.18
CA LYS A 50 0.28 -12.91 8.27
C LYS A 50 -0.55 -12.96 9.54
N ALA A 51 -1.59 -12.12 9.66
CA ALA A 51 -2.50 -12.17 10.79
C ALA A 51 -3.32 -13.47 10.80
N GLU A 52 -3.55 -14.01 11.99
CA GLU A 52 -4.39 -15.20 12.20
C GLU A 52 -5.76 -14.77 12.73
N PHE A 53 -6.84 -15.26 12.11
CA PHE A 53 -8.21 -14.99 12.54
C PHE A 53 -8.66 -16.13 13.46
N LYS A 54 -8.65 -15.91 14.77
CA LYS A 54 -9.05 -16.89 15.77
C LYS A 54 -10.55 -16.78 16.04
N SER A 55 -11.25 -17.90 15.99
CA SER A 55 -12.66 -17.98 16.39
C SER A 55 -12.77 -18.54 17.80
N TYR A 56 -13.60 -17.91 18.61
CA TYR A 56 -13.89 -18.29 19.97
C TYR A 56 -15.33 -18.78 20.06
N GLU A 57 -15.52 -19.86 20.82
CA GLU A 57 -16.84 -20.34 21.25
C GLU A 57 -16.76 -20.62 22.75
N ASP A 58 -17.73 -20.13 23.52
CA ASP A 58 -17.77 -20.24 24.99
C ASP A 58 -16.46 -19.76 25.65
N GLY A 59 -15.85 -18.70 25.09
CA GLY A 59 -14.59 -18.13 25.58
C GLY A 59 -13.34 -18.94 25.25
N LYS A 60 -13.43 -20.01 24.45
CA LYS A 60 -12.29 -20.85 24.06
C LYS A 60 -12.03 -20.78 22.56
N ASN A 61 -10.76 -20.66 22.20
CA ASN A 61 -10.34 -20.73 20.79
C ASN A 61 -10.67 -22.12 20.23
N LYS A 62 -11.51 -22.17 19.20
CA LYS A 62 -11.89 -23.39 18.47
C LYS A 62 -11.67 -23.16 16.99
N LYS A 63 -11.04 -24.14 16.33
CA LYS A 63 -10.88 -24.14 14.87
C LYS A 63 -12.17 -24.65 14.19
N ASN A 64 -13.21 -23.81 14.18
CA ASN A 64 -14.48 -24.11 13.55
C ASN A 64 -14.45 -23.82 12.03
N ASP A 65 -15.61 -23.87 11.38
CA ASP A 65 -15.69 -23.64 9.94
C ASP A 65 -15.32 -22.19 9.56
N LEU A 66 -15.69 -21.20 10.37
CA LEU A 66 -15.30 -19.80 10.16
C LEU A 66 -13.77 -19.62 10.22
N TYR A 67 -13.11 -20.27 11.19
CA TYR A 67 -11.64 -20.32 11.24
C TYR A 67 -11.04 -20.85 9.94
N TYR A 68 -11.59 -21.94 9.40
CA TYR A 68 -11.13 -22.53 8.15
C TYR A 68 -11.32 -21.56 6.97
N ARG A 69 -12.47 -20.88 6.88
CA ARG A 69 -12.78 -19.90 5.84
C ARG A 69 -11.82 -18.71 5.87
N LEU A 70 -11.51 -18.20 7.05
CA LEU A 70 -10.68 -17.00 7.20
C LEU A 70 -9.17 -17.28 7.11
N ASN A 71 -8.72 -18.49 7.45
CA ASN A 71 -7.29 -18.82 7.51
C ASN A 71 -6.79 -19.76 6.42
N VAL A 72 -7.67 -20.55 5.79
CA VAL A 72 -7.28 -21.55 4.78
C VAL A 72 -7.92 -21.25 3.43
N ALA A 73 -9.24 -21.35 3.34
CA ALA A 73 -9.96 -21.26 2.06
C ALA A 73 -11.36 -20.65 2.26
N PRO A 74 -11.55 -19.34 1.98
CA PRO A 74 -12.84 -18.66 2.13
C PRO A 74 -13.90 -19.20 1.20
N ASN A 75 -13.51 -19.71 0.05
CA ASN A 75 -14.37 -20.38 -0.91
C ASN A 75 -13.55 -21.40 -1.70
N LYS A 76 -14.19 -22.14 -2.61
CA LYS A 76 -13.51 -23.18 -3.41
C LYS A 76 -12.49 -22.64 -4.42
N LYS A 77 -12.47 -21.33 -4.71
CA LYS A 77 -11.63 -20.74 -5.76
C LYS A 77 -10.40 -20.01 -5.23
N ASN A 78 -10.47 -19.43 -4.05
CA ASN A 78 -9.41 -18.62 -3.47
C ASN A 78 -8.88 -19.23 -2.18
N ASN A 79 -7.57 -19.10 -1.98
CA ASN A 79 -6.96 -19.31 -0.67
C ASN A 79 -7.13 -18.05 0.21
N ALA A 80 -6.93 -18.20 1.52
CA ALA A 80 -7.11 -17.10 2.46
C ALA A 80 -6.16 -15.91 2.22
N THR A 81 -4.93 -16.16 1.75
CA THR A 81 -3.97 -15.10 1.43
C THR A 81 -4.47 -14.20 0.31
N GLU A 82 -4.95 -14.78 -0.80
CA GLU A 82 -5.53 -14.03 -1.92
C GLU A 82 -6.76 -13.23 -1.50
N PHE A 83 -7.62 -13.84 -0.69
CA PHE A 83 -8.81 -13.18 -0.16
C PHE A 83 -8.45 -11.99 0.72
N ARG A 84 -7.54 -12.15 1.69
CA ARG A 84 -7.07 -11.05 2.54
C ARG A 84 -6.41 -9.95 1.72
N LYS A 85 -5.59 -10.30 0.73
CA LYS A 85 -5.02 -9.30 -0.18
C LYS A 85 -6.09 -8.54 -0.95
N LYS A 86 -7.12 -9.22 -1.47
CA LYS A 86 -8.26 -8.57 -2.16
C LYS A 86 -9.06 -7.69 -1.20
N LEU A 87 -9.30 -8.14 0.02
CA LEU A 87 -10.00 -7.42 1.07
C LEU A 87 -9.30 -6.08 1.37
N ILE A 88 -8.03 -6.15 1.76
CA ILE A 88 -7.21 -4.98 2.11
C ILE A 88 -7.09 -4.03 0.93
N ARG A 89 -6.82 -4.57 -0.27
CA ARG A 89 -6.73 -3.76 -1.48
C ARG A 89 -8.02 -2.99 -1.75
N ARG A 90 -9.19 -3.63 -1.61
CA ARG A 90 -10.47 -2.94 -1.82
C ARG A 90 -10.75 -1.92 -0.72
N LEU A 91 -10.55 -2.32 0.53
CA LEU A 91 -10.76 -1.47 1.70
C LEU A 91 -9.94 -0.18 1.58
N ILE A 92 -8.67 -0.26 1.21
CA ILE A 92 -7.79 0.92 1.09
C ILE A 92 -8.05 1.68 -0.22
N PHE A 93 -8.23 0.99 -1.35
CA PHE A 93 -8.31 1.65 -2.66
C PHE A 93 -9.69 2.24 -2.99
N TYR A 94 -10.75 1.54 -2.60
CA TYR A 94 -12.14 1.94 -2.79
C TYR A 94 -12.77 2.52 -1.53
N ASN A 95 -12.07 2.48 -0.39
CA ASN A 95 -12.55 2.95 0.92
C ASN A 95 -13.70 2.11 1.50
N GLU A 96 -14.07 1.02 0.82
CA GLU A 96 -15.15 0.14 1.22
C GLU A 96 -14.96 -1.28 0.66
N VAL A 97 -15.47 -2.27 1.39
CA VAL A 97 -15.53 -3.66 0.94
C VAL A 97 -16.80 -4.32 1.45
N LEU A 98 -17.44 -5.09 0.56
CA LEU A 98 -18.62 -5.89 0.85
C LEU A 98 -18.26 -7.37 0.71
N ILE A 99 -18.45 -8.13 1.78
CA ILE A 99 -18.28 -9.58 1.81
C ILE A 99 -19.66 -10.21 1.89
N VAL A 100 -19.94 -11.14 0.99
CA VAL A 100 -21.24 -11.82 0.90
C VAL A 100 -21.07 -13.32 0.83
N SER A 101 -22.07 -14.03 1.33
CA SER A 101 -22.24 -15.46 1.12
C SER A 101 -23.25 -15.70 -0.03
N PRO A 102 -23.00 -16.63 -0.97
CA PRO A 102 -23.85 -16.81 -2.14
C PRO A 102 -25.23 -17.41 -1.79
N SER A 103 -25.37 -17.98 -0.60
CA SER A 103 -26.61 -18.54 -0.06
C SER A 103 -26.53 -18.56 1.47
N ASN A 104 -27.68 -18.46 2.15
CA ASN A 104 -27.75 -18.47 3.62
C ASN A 104 -27.31 -19.80 4.24
N ASN A 105 -27.26 -20.88 3.44
CA ASN A 105 -26.81 -22.19 3.88
C ASN A 105 -25.34 -22.48 3.52
N SER A 106 -24.62 -21.50 2.97
CA SER A 106 -23.22 -21.64 2.60
C SER A 106 -22.35 -20.86 3.56
N SER A 107 -21.28 -21.50 4.04
CA SER A 107 -20.22 -20.82 4.76
C SER A 107 -19.14 -20.23 3.85
N GLU A 108 -19.29 -20.36 2.53
CA GLU A 108 -18.33 -19.77 1.59
C GLU A 108 -18.56 -18.26 1.51
N ILE A 109 -17.47 -17.50 1.65
CA ILE A 109 -17.49 -16.03 1.60
C ILE A 109 -16.77 -15.52 0.35
N PHE A 110 -17.30 -14.46 -0.22
CA PHE A 110 -16.79 -13.82 -1.43
C PHE A 110 -16.76 -12.31 -1.25
N ILE A 111 -15.74 -11.67 -1.81
CA ILE A 111 -15.66 -10.21 -1.88
C ILE A 111 -16.30 -9.74 -3.19
N ALA A 112 -17.35 -8.94 -3.07
CA ALA A 112 -18.04 -8.34 -4.20
C ALA A 112 -17.14 -7.35 -4.96
N ASP A 113 -17.30 -7.32 -6.28
CA ASP A 113 -16.57 -6.42 -7.17
C ASP A 113 -17.27 -5.07 -7.35
N SER A 114 -18.61 -5.07 -7.32
CA SER A 114 -19.48 -3.88 -7.32
C SER A 114 -20.85 -4.22 -6.74
N TRP A 115 -21.58 -3.20 -6.30
CA TRP A 115 -22.94 -3.27 -5.77
C TRP A 115 -23.57 -1.88 -5.80
N ASP A 116 -24.90 -1.82 -5.74
CA ASP A 116 -25.66 -0.61 -5.46
C ASP A 116 -26.16 -0.66 -4.01
N VAL A 117 -26.09 0.46 -3.29
CA VAL A 117 -26.57 0.56 -1.90
C VAL A 117 -27.75 1.52 -1.81
N THR A 118 -28.80 1.09 -1.12
CA THR A 118 -29.89 1.96 -0.69
C THR A 118 -29.79 2.16 0.82
N GLU A 119 -29.33 3.34 1.22
CA GLU A 119 -29.08 3.65 2.63
C GLU A 119 -30.38 4.01 3.36
N TYR A 120 -30.55 3.47 4.56
CA TYR A 120 -31.68 3.76 5.45
C TYR A 120 -31.18 4.20 6.83
N ALA A 121 -31.80 5.23 7.41
CA ALA A 121 -31.32 5.80 8.68
C ALA A 121 -31.66 4.95 9.94
N LEU A 122 -32.68 4.09 9.86
CA LEU A 122 -33.25 3.34 11.00
C LEU A 122 -33.52 1.87 10.66
N LYS A 123 -33.14 1.43 9.47
CA LYS A 123 -33.31 0.07 8.98
C LYS A 123 -32.02 -0.32 8.30
N ASP A 124 -31.82 -1.62 8.15
CA ASP A 124 -30.71 -2.19 7.42
C ASP A 124 -30.62 -1.61 6.02
N ASP A 125 -29.41 -1.22 5.65
CA ASP A 125 -29.09 -0.88 4.28
C ASP A 125 -29.33 -2.08 3.35
N VAL A 126 -29.77 -1.79 2.12
CA VAL A 126 -30.06 -2.82 1.12
C VAL A 126 -29.03 -2.76 0.00
N PHE A 127 -28.31 -3.86 -0.19
CA PHE A 127 -27.33 -4.04 -1.25
C PHE A 127 -27.95 -4.84 -2.41
N SER A 128 -27.92 -4.26 -3.60
CA SER A 128 -28.48 -4.85 -4.82
C SER A 128 -27.44 -4.88 -5.95
N GLN A 129 -27.73 -5.61 -7.03
CA GLN A 129 -26.81 -5.77 -8.16
C GLN A 129 -25.40 -6.21 -7.75
N VAL A 130 -25.30 -7.04 -6.71
CA VAL A 130 -24.02 -7.50 -6.16
C VAL A 130 -23.32 -8.38 -7.19
N GLN A 131 -22.19 -7.91 -7.70
CA GLN A 131 -21.41 -8.60 -8.72
C GLN A 131 -20.19 -9.30 -8.10
N ILE A 132 -19.98 -10.56 -8.45
CA ILE A 132 -18.76 -11.32 -8.15
C ILE A 132 -18.19 -11.84 -9.47
N ASN A 133 -17.00 -11.37 -9.83
CA ASN A 133 -16.37 -11.59 -11.12
C ASN A 133 -17.32 -11.23 -12.27
N ASN A 134 -17.82 -12.23 -13.00
CA ASN A 134 -18.67 -12.05 -14.17
C ASN A 134 -20.14 -12.42 -13.90
N ILE A 135 -20.52 -12.60 -12.64
CA ILE A 135 -21.87 -13.01 -12.23
C ILE A 135 -22.46 -11.94 -11.32
N VAL A 136 -23.68 -11.50 -11.63
CA VAL A 136 -24.50 -10.70 -10.73
C VAL A 136 -25.39 -11.65 -9.94
N LEU A 137 -25.42 -11.51 -8.63
CA LEU A 137 -26.25 -12.33 -7.75
C LEU A 137 -27.71 -11.90 -7.89
N ASP A 138 -28.59 -12.87 -8.12
CA ASP A 138 -30.04 -12.67 -8.32
C ASP A 138 -30.77 -12.59 -6.96
N ARG A 139 -30.26 -11.76 -6.05
CA ARG A 139 -30.91 -11.42 -4.79
C ARG A 139 -30.39 -10.10 -4.24
N GLU A 140 -31.21 -9.48 -3.42
CA GLU A 140 -30.80 -8.36 -2.56
C GLU A 140 -30.23 -8.91 -1.26
N PHE A 141 -29.32 -8.16 -0.65
CA PHE A 141 -28.70 -8.48 0.61
C PHE A 141 -29.02 -7.37 1.61
N LEU A 142 -29.49 -7.75 2.79
CA LEU A 142 -29.61 -6.82 3.91
C LEU A 142 -28.25 -6.64 4.56
N GLU A 143 -28.05 -5.50 5.22
CA GLU A 143 -26.85 -5.22 6.01
C GLU A 143 -26.57 -6.32 7.06
N SER A 144 -27.62 -6.90 7.67
CA SER A 144 -27.50 -8.05 8.59
C SER A 144 -26.97 -9.34 7.94
N ASP A 145 -27.08 -9.48 6.61
CA ASP A 145 -26.71 -10.70 5.89
C ASP A 145 -25.29 -10.64 5.28
N VAL A 146 -24.60 -9.52 5.46
CA VAL A 146 -23.32 -9.21 4.81
C VAL A 146 -22.33 -8.64 5.82
N ILE A 147 -21.04 -8.67 5.45
CA ILE A 147 -20.03 -7.93 6.20
C ILE A 147 -19.62 -6.76 5.33
N TYR A 148 -20.10 -5.58 5.70
CA TYR A 148 -19.78 -4.33 5.03
C TYR A 148 -18.80 -3.51 5.88
N ILE A 149 -17.67 -3.13 5.29
CA ILE A 149 -16.59 -2.44 6.00
C ILE A 149 -16.26 -1.14 5.25
N LYS A 150 -16.36 -0.01 5.93
CA LYS A 150 -15.89 1.30 5.46
C LYS A 150 -14.55 1.64 6.14
N TYR A 151 -13.55 2.10 5.39
CA TYR A 151 -12.21 2.40 5.92
C TYR A 151 -12.12 3.75 6.63
N ALA A 152 -12.64 4.82 6.02
CA ALA A 152 -12.72 6.16 6.61
C ALA A 152 -13.90 6.96 6.01
N ASP A 153 -14.37 8.01 6.69
CA ASP A 153 -15.48 8.85 6.19
C ASP A 153 -15.06 9.76 5.02
N GLN A 154 -13.75 10.04 4.88
CA GLN A 154 -13.19 10.81 3.77
C GLN A 154 -12.20 9.97 2.97
N GLN A 155 -12.43 9.85 1.65
CA GLN A 155 -11.54 9.09 0.75
C GLN A 155 -10.15 9.75 0.70
N ILE A 156 -9.18 9.22 1.48
CA ILE A 156 -7.75 9.60 1.44
C ILE A 156 -7.25 9.61 -0.02
N ARG A 157 -7.77 8.71 -0.84
CA ARG A 157 -7.52 8.67 -2.28
C ARG A 157 -7.81 10.00 -2.99
N GLN A 158 -8.93 10.67 -2.72
CA GLN A 158 -9.25 11.94 -3.39
C GLN A 158 -8.21 13.02 -3.06
N LEU A 159 -7.74 13.02 -1.81
CA LEU A 159 -6.67 13.92 -1.36
C LEU A 159 -5.34 13.61 -2.08
N VAL A 160 -4.99 12.33 -2.15
CA VAL A 160 -3.80 11.83 -2.83
C VAL A 160 -3.86 12.14 -4.33
N ASP A 161 -4.98 11.88 -5.00
CA ASP A 161 -5.22 12.16 -6.41
C ASP A 161 -5.14 13.67 -6.72
N ALA A 162 -5.75 14.51 -5.88
CA ALA A 162 -5.71 15.97 -6.02
C ALA A 162 -4.29 16.53 -5.87
N TYR A 163 -3.54 16.06 -4.87
CA TYR A 163 -2.15 16.46 -4.70
C TYR A 163 -1.30 16.06 -5.89
N TYR A 164 -1.44 14.82 -6.36
CA TYR A 164 -0.64 14.38 -7.47
C TYR A 164 -0.95 15.18 -8.73
N GLN A 165 -2.20 15.58 -9.01
CA GLN A 165 -2.49 16.48 -10.13
C GLN A 165 -1.67 17.78 -10.10
N ALA A 166 -1.35 18.29 -8.91
CA ALA A 166 -0.44 19.42 -8.74
C ALA A 166 1.02 19.04 -9.02
N TYR A 167 1.50 17.91 -8.47
CA TYR A 167 2.90 17.47 -8.61
C TYR A 167 3.29 16.96 -10.00
N GLY A 168 2.37 16.31 -10.70
CA GLY A 168 2.59 15.84 -12.08
C GLY A 168 2.96 16.95 -13.05
N LYS A 169 2.42 18.16 -12.83
CA LYS A 169 2.78 19.36 -13.59
C LYS A 169 4.21 19.80 -13.28
N LEU A 170 4.66 19.69 -12.03
CA LEU A 170 6.04 20.00 -11.63
C LEU A 170 7.03 19.02 -12.24
N ILE A 171 6.77 17.71 -12.17
CA ILE A 171 7.62 16.69 -12.78
C ILE A 171 7.70 16.89 -14.29
N SER A 172 6.56 17.08 -14.95
CA SER A 172 6.52 17.38 -16.38
C SER A 172 7.33 18.62 -16.74
N SER A 173 7.27 19.66 -15.91
CA SER A 173 8.06 20.89 -16.07
C SER A 173 9.56 20.61 -15.91
N ALA A 174 9.96 19.93 -14.84
CA ALA A 174 11.35 19.56 -14.57
C ALA A 174 11.93 18.69 -15.71
N MET A 175 11.17 17.71 -16.20
CA MET A 175 11.54 16.91 -17.37
C MET A 175 11.71 17.77 -18.63
N ASN A 176 10.83 18.75 -18.87
CA ASN A 176 10.96 19.65 -20.01
C ASN A 176 12.18 20.57 -19.89
N VAL A 177 12.48 21.07 -18.69
CA VAL A 177 13.71 21.83 -18.42
C VAL A 177 14.92 20.97 -18.71
N TYR A 178 14.95 19.73 -18.17
CA TYR A 178 16.02 18.78 -18.41
C TYR A 178 16.23 18.44 -19.88
N LYS A 179 15.14 18.25 -20.64
CA LYS A 179 15.23 18.04 -22.09
C LYS A 179 15.79 19.27 -22.82
N ARG A 180 15.37 20.48 -22.41
CA ARG A 180 15.77 21.74 -23.08
C ARG A 180 17.20 22.17 -22.77
N SER A 181 17.66 21.94 -21.55
CA SER A 181 19.04 22.23 -21.12
C SER A 181 20.06 21.27 -21.72
N ASN A 182 19.69 19.99 -21.87
CA ASN A 182 20.54 18.98 -22.51
C ASN A 182 20.38 18.93 -24.03
N ALA A 183 19.43 19.69 -24.61
CA ALA A 183 19.32 19.83 -26.05
C ALA A 183 20.47 20.69 -26.58
N ARG A 184 21.28 20.11 -27.47
CA ARG A 184 22.36 20.86 -28.09
C ARG A 184 21.82 21.88 -29.07
N ARG A 185 22.31 23.12 -28.97
CA ARG A 185 21.92 24.23 -29.85
C ARG A 185 23.17 24.78 -30.50
N TYR A 186 23.15 24.87 -31.82
CA TYR A 186 24.27 25.38 -32.59
C TYR A 186 23.85 26.63 -33.36
N VAL A 187 24.76 27.59 -33.45
CA VAL A 187 24.63 28.77 -34.31
C VAL A 187 25.64 28.64 -35.44
N LEU A 188 25.14 28.59 -36.67
CA LEU A 188 25.98 28.64 -37.87
C LEU A 188 26.26 30.11 -38.21
N LYS A 189 27.51 30.52 -38.08
CA LYS A 189 28.00 31.85 -38.47
C LYS A 189 28.64 31.75 -39.86
N GLY A 190 28.39 32.74 -40.71
CA GLY A 190 28.94 32.82 -42.06
C GLY A 190 28.12 33.75 -42.96
N ASN A 191 28.57 33.94 -44.21
CA ASN A 191 27.83 34.71 -45.21
C ASN A 191 26.69 33.87 -45.82
N LEU A 192 25.66 33.64 -45.01
CA LEU A 192 24.51 32.82 -45.38
C LEU A 192 23.73 33.50 -46.52
N PHE A 193 23.62 32.82 -47.66
CA PHE A 193 22.75 33.24 -48.75
C PHE A 193 21.32 33.42 -48.25
N ARG A 194 20.78 34.64 -48.36
CA ARG A 194 19.37 34.93 -48.16
C ARG A 194 18.75 35.23 -49.52
N SER A 195 17.96 34.30 -50.05
CA SER A 195 17.15 34.59 -51.24
C SER A 195 16.10 35.64 -50.87
N GLN A 196 15.80 36.59 -51.76
CA GLN A 196 14.68 37.52 -51.56
C GLN A 196 13.31 36.83 -51.74
N ASP A 197 13.29 35.63 -52.32
CA ASP A 197 12.11 34.79 -52.45
C ASP A 197 11.95 33.83 -51.25
N ASN A 198 10.78 33.88 -50.61
CA ASN A 198 10.45 33.06 -49.44
C ASN A 198 10.46 31.55 -49.75
N THR A 199 10.09 31.13 -50.97
CA THR A 199 9.98 29.70 -51.29
C THR A 199 11.34 29.03 -51.41
N THR A 200 12.28 29.72 -52.04
CA THR A 200 13.68 29.29 -52.16
C THR A 200 14.36 29.27 -50.78
N GLN A 201 14.07 30.27 -49.93
CA GLN A 201 14.61 30.31 -48.57
C GLN A 201 14.15 29.14 -47.71
N ASP A 202 12.87 28.75 -47.82
CA ASP A 202 12.32 27.60 -47.10
C ASP A 202 12.94 26.27 -47.55
N GLN A 203 13.23 26.11 -48.85
CA GLN A 203 13.91 24.92 -49.36
C GLN A 203 15.35 24.81 -48.84
N ILE A 204 16.09 25.91 -48.81
CA ILE A 204 17.44 25.97 -48.23
C ILE A 204 17.40 25.63 -46.73
N ASN A 205 16.46 26.23 -45.98
CA ASN A 205 16.28 25.95 -44.56
C ASN A 205 15.96 24.47 -44.30
N LYS A 206 15.08 23.85 -45.11
CA LYS A 206 14.73 22.43 -44.99
C LYS A 206 15.92 21.52 -45.29
N MET A 207 16.65 21.78 -46.37
CA MET A 207 17.84 21.03 -46.74
C MET A 207 18.88 21.06 -45.62
N MET A 208 19.22 22.26 -45.12
CA MET A 208 20.16 22.43 -44.02
C MET A 208 19.69 21.72 -42.76
N THR A 209 18.42 21.87 -42.38
CA THR A 209 17.84 21.21 -41.19
C THR A 209 17.92 19.68 -41.32
N SER A 210 17.64 19.11 -42.50
CA SER A 210 17.73 17.66 -42.70
C SER A 210 19.16 17.13 -42.58
N GLN A 211 20.15 17.84 -43.12
CA GLN A 211 21.55 17.43 -43.06
C GLN A 211 22.10 17.54 -41.64
N PHE A 212 21.82 18.65 -40.94
CA PHE A 212 22.22 18.82 -39.54
C PHE A 212 21.52 17.82 -38.61
N LYS A 213 20.23 17.53 -38.83
CA LYS A 213 19.51 16.54 -38.02
C LYS A 213 20.14 15.15 -38.16
N ALA A 214 20.42 14.72 -39.40
CA ALA A 214 21.07 13.43 -39.64
C ALA A 214 22.49 13.37 -39.06
N PHE A 215 23.24 14.47 -39.09
CA PHE A 215 24.59 14.54 -38.51
C PHE A 215 24.60 14.51 -36.97
N MET A 216 23.58 15.11 -36.33
CA MET A 216 23.51 15.23 -34.86
C MET A 216 22.77 14.06 -34.18
N GLU A 217 22.20 13.14 -34.97
CA GLU A 217 21.49 11.97 -34.46
C GLU A 217 22.49 10.96 -33.88
N ALA A 218 22.37 10.66 -32.59
CA ALA A 218 23.35 9.87 -31.84
C ALA A 218 23.55 8.46 -32.41
N ASP A 219 22.51 7.88 -33.02
CA ASP A 219 22.53 6.54 -33.58
C ASP A 219 23.07 6.49 -35.02
N ASN A 220 23.29 7.64 -35.66
CA ASN A 220 23.81 7.73 -37.02
C ASN A 220 25.34 7.80 -37.04
N ALA A 221 25.96 6.72 -36.54
CA ALA A 221 27.41 6.61 -36.46
C ALA A 221 28.07 6.75 -37.85
N GLY A 222 29.03 7.67 -37.98
CA GLY A 222 29.75 7.91 -39.24
C GLY A 222 29.12 8.95 -40.16
N ALA A 223 28.10 9.69 -39.71
CA ALA A 223 27.59 10.84 -40.45
C ALA A 223 28.70 11.88 -40.70
N VAL A 224 28.83 12.33 -41.95
CA VAL A 224 29.80 13.33 -42.37
C VAL A 224 29.06 14.61 -42.76
N PHE A 225 29.50 15.74 -42.22
CA PHE A 225 28.99 17.05 -42.59
C PHE A 225 30.11 17.91 -43.18
N GLN A 226 29.91 18.45 -44.39
CA GLN A 226 30.88 19.30 -45.06
C GLN A 226 30.60 20.77 -44.72
N LEU A 227 31.43 21.36 -43.85
CA LEU A 227 31.39 22.79 -43.56
C LEU A 227 32.23 23.54 -44.59
N GLN A 228 31.66 24.55 -45.25
CA GLN A 228 32.38 25.39 -46.22
C GLN A 228 33.39 26.31 -45.51
N ASN A 229 34.45 26.70 -46.22
CA ASN A 229 35.39 27.72 -45.73
C ASN A 229 34.64 29.02 -45.38
N GLU A 230 35.06 29.70 -44.31
CA GLU A 230 34.43 30.90 -43.72
C GLU A 230 33.12 30.67 -42.94
N TYR A 231 32.58 29.45 -42.92
CA TYR A 231 31.47 29.10 -42.03
C TYR A 231 32.00 28.49 -40.73
N THR A 232 31.43 28.88 -39.59
CA THR A 232 31.77 28.34 -38.28
C THR A 232 30.50 27.88 -37.57
N LEU A 233 30.54 26.67 -37.01
CA LEU A 233 29.47 26.14 -36.17
C LEU A 233 29.86 26.36 -34.70
N GLU A 234 29.14 27.22 -34.02
CA GLU A 234 29.39 27.51 -32.60
C GLU A 234 28.34 26.80 -31.73
N ASP A 235 28.79 26.11 -30.70
CA ASP A 235 27.91 25.52 -29.69
C ASP A 235 27.38 26.63 -28.79
N PHE A 236 26.07 26.83 -28.85
CA PHE A 236 25.32 27.78 -28.03
C PHE A 236 24.40 27.05 -27.04
N SER A 237 24.68 25.78 -26.76
CA SER A 237 24.04 25.05 -25.67
C SER A 237 24.35 25.76 -24.35
N GLY A 238 23.36 25.95 -23.50
CA GLY A 238 23.58 26.62 -22.22
C GLY A 238 24.58 25.84 -21.37
N ASN A 239 25.53 26.53 -20.72
CA ASN A 239 26.50 25.94 -19.78
C ASN A 239 25.86 25.26 -18.54
N PHE A 240 24.53 25.31 -18.42
CA PHE A 240 23.77 24.65 -17.36
C PHE A 240 23.37 23.25 -17.81
N GLN A 241 24.21 22.25 -17.54
CA GLN A 241 23.79 20.86 -17.54
C GLN A 241 22.90 20.63 -16.32
N SER A 242 21.58 20.67 -16.50
CA SER A 242 20.66 20.29 -15.42
C SER A 242 20.86 18.81 -15.09
N ASN A 243 21.04 18.51 -13.81
CA ASN A 243 21.31 17.15 -13.35
C ASN A 243 19.99 16.38 -13.21
N SER A 244 20.00 15.08 -13.49
CA SER A 244 18.81 14.22 -13.34
C SER A 244 18.35 14.05 -11.88
N ARG A 245 19.15 14.53 -10.92
CA ARG A 245 18.87 14.50 -9.48
C ARG A 245 17.61 15.26 -9.10
N ASP A 246 17.32 16.39 -9.74
CA ASP A 246 16.13 17.19 -9.41
C ASP A 246 14.85 16.40 -9.75
N ILE A 247 14.87 15.65 -10.86
CA ILE A 247 13.76 14.76 -11.25
C ILE A 247 13.63 13.61 -10.26
N LYS A 248 14.76 13.02 -9.84
CA LYS A 248 14.75 11.94 -8.83
C LYS A 248 14.14 12.43 -7.51
N ASN A 249 14.54 13.61 -7.02
CA ASN A 249 14.02 14.17 -5.78
C ASN A 249 12.50 14.39 -5.86
N LEU A 250 11.97 14.88 -6.99
CA LEU A 250 10.52 15.02 -7.18
C LEU A 250 9.78 13.67 -7.18
N ILE A 251 10.41 12.61 -7.66
CA ILE A 251 9.86 11.24 -7.58
C ILE A 251 9.94 10.73 -6.14
N ASP A 252 11.04 10.97 -5.44
CA ASP A 252 11.19 10.62 -4.03
C ASP A 252 10.12 11.32 -3.17
N ASP A 253 9.79 12.59 -3.44
CA ASP A 253 8.72 13.33 -2.78
C ASP A 253 7.34 12.64 -2.95
N ILE A 254 7.06 12.09 -4.14
CA ILE A 254 5.83 11.30 -4.38
C ILE A 254 5.79 10.12 -3.42
N PHE A 255 6.87 9.33 -3.35
CA PHE A 255 6.92 8.18 -2.46
C PHE A 255 6.80 8.58 -0.99
N GLU A 256 7.48 9.64 -0.56
CA GLU A 256 7.42 10.11 0.82
C GLU A 256 6.02 10.57 1.22
N MET A 257 5.33 11.31 0.35
CA MET A 257 3.96 11.73 0.66
C MET A 257 2.96 10.58 0.59
N THR A 258 3.12 9.66 -0.36
CA THR A 258 2.28 8.46 -0.45
C THR A 258 2.43 7.62 0.81
N ALA A 259 3.67 7.39 1.24
CA ALA A 259 3.98 6.67 2.46
C ALA A 259 3.36 7.36 3.68
N ALA A 260 3.43 8.68 3.77
CA ALA A 260 2.78 9.45 4.84
C ALA A 260 1.23 9.32 4.81
N ALA A 261 0.62 9.31 3.63
CA ALA A 261 -0.84 9.20 3.47
C ALA A 261 -1.39 7.82 3.88
N PHE A 262 -0.59 6.76 3.78
CA PHE A 262 -0.94 5.39 4.20
C PHE A 262 -0.25 4.96 5.50
N HIS A 263 0.32 5.91 6.25
CA HIS A 263 1.08 5.65 7.48
C HIS A 263 2.18 4.56 7.34
N VAL A 264 2.72 4.41 6.13
CA VAL A 264 3.84 3.51 5.83
C VAL A 264 5.16 4.26 6.08
N PRO A 265 6.12 3.68 6.81
CA PRO A 265 7.45 4.25 6.92
C PRO A 265 8.16 4.31 5.56
N LYS A 266 8.63 5.49 5.16
CA LYS A 266 9.27 5.70 3.85
C LYS A 266 10.49 4.79 3.60
N ASN A 267 11.25 4.48 4.64
CA ASN A 267 12.44 3.65 4.55
C ASN A 267 12.07 2.19 4.26
N LEU A 268 10.98 1.69 4.86
CA LEU A 268 10.42 0.37 4.56
C LEU A 268 9.98 0.28 3.09
N LEU A 269 9.39 1.36 2.56
CA LEU A 269 8.97 1.44 1.17
C LEU A 269 10.16 1.53 0.18
N LYS A 270 11.24 2.24 0.55
CA LYS A 270 12.47 2.35 -0.24
C LYS A 270 13.40 1.14 -0.12
N GLY A 271 13.10 0.19 0.78
CA GLY A 271 13.95 -0.96 1.07
C GLY A 271 15.24 -0.59 1.82
N ASP A 272 15.26 0.53 2.53
CA ASP A 272 16.36 0.92 3.39
C ASP A 272 16.29 0.14 4.72
N MET A 273 17.45 -0.36 5.17
CA MET A 273 17.59 -1.16 6.38
C MET A 273 17.89 -0.32 7.63
N SER A 274 18.08 0.98 7.47
CA SER A 274 18.38 1.88 8.59
C SER A 274 17.18 1.99 9.56
N GLY A 275 17.38 1.62 10.84
CA GLY A 275 16.35 1.73 11.89
C GLY A 275 15.10 0.86 11.64
N LEU A 276 15.26 -0.29 10.98
CA LEU A 276 14.15 -1.12 10.52
C LEU A 276 13.20 -1.58 11.65
N SER A 277 13.72 -1.92 12.84
CA SER A 277 12.88 -2.45 13.94
C SER A 277 11.83 -1.43 14.39
N ASP A 278 12.25 -0.22 14.75
CA ASP A 278 11.34 0.83 15.26
C ASP A 278 10.33 1.26 14.19
N GLN A 279 10.74 1.24 12.92
CA GLN A 279 9.84 1.54 11.80
C GLN A 279 8.81 0.44 11.60
N VAL A 280 9.20 -0.84 11.71
CA VAL A 280 8.25 -1.95 11.66
C VAL A 280 7.28 -1.86 12.84
N ASP A 281 7.74 -1.50 14.03
CA ASP A 281 6.86 -1.33 15.20
C ASP A 281 5.87 -0.17 14.99
N ALA A 282 6.32 0.97 14.48
CA ALA A 282 5.45 2.08 14.12
C ALA A 282 4.44 1.70 13.03
N PHE A 283 4.87 0.97 12.00
CA PHE A 283 3.99 0.47 10.94
C PHE A 283 2.92 -0.47 11.48
N LEU A 284 3.30 -1.39 12.37
CA LEU A 284 2.35 -2.29 13.00
C LEU A 284 1.35 -1.54 13.88
N MET A 285 1.84 -0.61 14.69
CA MET A 285 1.03 0.14 15.65
C MET A 285 0.05 1.11 15.00
N PHE A 286 0.48 1.85 13.97
CA PHE A 286 -0.31 2.94 13.39
C PHE A 286 -1.12 2.55 12.16
N GLU A 287 -0.76 1.46 11.47
CA GLU A 287 -1.46 1.06 10.24
C GLU A 287 -2.07 -0.35 10.35
N ILE A 288 -1.27 -1.36 10.71
CA ILE A 288 -1.72 -2.77 10.66
C ILE A 288 -2.71 -3.11 11.77
N ILE A 289 -2.43 -2.74 13.01
CA ILE A 289 -3.31 -3.05 14.16
C ILE A 289 -4.67 -2.35 14.00
N PRO A 290 -4.76 -1.05 13.68
CA PRO A 290 -6.06 -0.39 13.45
C PRO A 290 -6.88 -1.04 12.33
N ILE A 291 -6.24 -1.46 11.23
CA ILE A 291 -6.93 -2.20 10.15
C ILE A 291 -7.43 -3.55 10.65
N ALA A 292 -6.61 -4.27 11.42
CA ALA A 292 -7.00 -5.56 11.99
C ALA A 292 -8.19 -5.43 12.94
N GLU A 293 -8.20 -4.39 13.78
CA GLU A 293 -9.30 -4.05 14.68
C GLU A 293 -10.56 -3.68 13.91
N LEU A 294 -10.47 -2.81 12.89
CA LEU A 294 -11.61 -2.46 12.03
C LEU A 294 -12.25 -3.70 11.39
N ILE A 295 -11.43 -4.61 10.85
CA ILE A 295 -11.93 -5.84 10.25
C ILE A 295 -12.55 -6.73 11.33
N GLN A 296 -11.87 -6.91 12.46
CA GLN A 296 -12.36 -7.70 13.58
C GLN A 296 -13.74 -7.22 14.05
N ASP A 297 -13.90 -5.92 14.25
CA ASP A 297 -15.12 -5.30 14.75
C ASP A 297 -16.25 -5.44 13.73
N ALA A 298 -15.97 -5.24 12.43
CA ALA A 298 -16.96 -5.45 11.40
C ALA A 298 -17.42 -6.91 11.31
N PHE A 299 -16.49 -7.87 11.41
CA PHE A 299 -16.84 -9.30 11.47
C PHE A 299 -17.68 -9.61 12.70
N ASN A 300 -17.31 -9.09 13.87
CA ASN A 300 -18.04 -9.37 15.10
C ASN A 300 -19.44 -8.75 15.11
N ALA A 301 -19.56 -7.49 14.67
CA ALA A 301 -20.83 -6.79 14.59
C ALA A 301 -21.79 -7.41 13.58
N SER A 302 -21.28 -8.02 12.52
CA SER A 302 -22.11 -8.65 11.47
C SER A 302 -22.47 -10.11 11.78
N LEU A 303 -21.62 -10.84 12.51
CA LEU A 303 -21.77 -12.29 12.71
C LEU A 303 -22.36 -12.70 14.05
N TYR A 304 -22.30 -11.83 15.07
CA TYR A 304 -22.71 -12.16 16.43
C TYR A 304 -23.64 -11.10 16.99
N GLU A 305 -24.70 -11.55 17.65
CA GLU A 305 -25.51 -10.68 18.50
C GLU A 305 -24.73 -10.28 19.76
N ALA A 306 -25.12 -9.16 20.38
CA ALA A 306 -24.43 -8.65 21.57
C ALA A 306 -24.36 -9.70 22.71
N GLU A 307 -25.42 -10.50 22.89
CA GLU A 307 -25.45 -11.56 23.89
C GLU A 307 -24.47 -12.69 23.56
N GLU A 308 -24.34 -13.08 22.29
CA GLU A 308 -23.41 -14.13 21.85
C GLU A 308 -21.96 -13.67 22.04
N TYR A 309 -21.65 -12.43 21.65
CA TYR A 309 -20.34 -11.83 21.86
C TYR A 309 -19.95 -11.82 23.35
N LEU A 310 -20.87 -11.35 24.21
CA LEU A 310 -20.64 -11.29 25.66
C LEU A 310 -20.55 -12.67 26.31
N SER A 311 -21.20 -13.69 25.74
CA SER A 311 -21.08 -15.08 26.18
C SER A 311 -19.75 -15.74 25.79
N GLY A 312 -18.96 -15.07 24.94
CA GLY A 312 -17.62 -15.51 24.54
C GLY A 312 -17.55 -16.11 23.13
N ASN A 313 -18.52 -15.82 22.26
CA ASN A 313 -18.50 -16.19 20.84
C ASN A 313 -18.07 -14.99 19.99
N PHE A 314 -16.83 -15.00 19.50
CA PHE A 314 -16.30 -13.88 18.71
C PHE A 314 -15.12 -14.31 17.83
N VAL A 315 -14.81 -13.48 16.84
CA VAL A 315 -13.57 -13.54 16.07
C VAL A 315 -12.57 -12.53 16.65
N ARG A 316 -11.31 -12.96 16.76
CA ARG A 316 -10.18 -12.12 17.14
C ARG A 316 -9.10 -12.20 16.09
N VAL A 317 -8.59 -11.06 15.64
CA VAL A 317 -7.45 -11.00 14.72
C VAL A 317 -6.16 -10.93 15.54
N ASP A 318 -5.32 -11.95 15.44
CA ASP A 318 -4.02 -12.01 16.10
C ASP A 318 -2.93 -11.46 15.18
N THR A 319 -2.33 -10.35 15.59
CA THR A 319 -1.26 -9.64 14.89
C THR A 319 0.13 -9.89 15.51
N THR A 320 0.23 -10.70 16.56
CA THR A 320 1.47 -10.88 17.35
C THR A 320 2.62 -11.48 16.55
N MET A 321 2.32 -12.30 15.54
CA MET A 321 3.31 -13.01 14.72
C MET A 321 3.60 -12.33 13.37
N ILE A 322 3.16 -11.08 13.17
CA ILE A 322 3.45 -10.34 11.93
C ILE A 322 4.92 -9.91 11.88
N LYS A 323 5.49 -9.48 13.02
CA LYS A 323 6.92 -9.17 13.12
C LYS A 323 7.73 -10.46 13.23
N ILE A 324 8.65 -10.67 12.29
CA ILE A 324 9.60 -11.77 12.39
C ILE A 324 10.62 -11.42 13.47
N THR A 325 10.55 -12.15 14.57
CA THR A 325 11.51 -12.10 15.67
C THR A 325 12.50 -13.25 15.49
N SER A 326 13.76 -13.11 15.93
CA SER A 326 14.70 -14.23 15.82
C SER A 326 14.20 -15.42 16.63
N PHE A 327 14.55 -16.64 16.21
CA PHE A 327 14.15 -17.84 16.96
C PHE A 327 14.60 -17.78 18.43
N ASN A 328 15.80 -17.23 18.69
CA ASN A 328 16.31 -17.07 20.04
C ASN A 328 15.45 -16.10 20.87
N ASP A 329 15.11 -14.95 20.31
CA ASP A 329 14.26 -13.97 21.01
C ASP A 329 12.87 -14.54 21.31
N LEU A 330 12.30 -15.36 20.40
CA LEU A 330 11.04 -16.07 20.63
C LEU A 330 11.17 -17.10 21.76
N VAL A 331 12.24 -17.90 21.75
CA VAL A 331 12.51 -18.90 22.78
C VAL A 331 12.70 -18.24 24.14
N ASP A 332 13.47 -17.16 24.21
CA ASP A 332 13.72 -16.41 25.44
C ASP A 332 12.42 -15.79 25.98
N ALA A 333 11.60 -15.20 25.11
CA ALA A 333 10.29 -14.67 25.49
C ALA A 333 9.33 -15.76 25.98
N ILE A 334 9.33 -16.94 25.33
CA ILE A 334 8.50 -18.09 25.72
C ILE A 334 8.97 -18.68 27.04
N ASP A 335 10.28 -18.85 27.27
CA ASP A 335 10.83 -19.34 28.53
C ASP A 335 10.45 -18.40 29.68
N VAL A 336 10.55 -17.09 29.50
CA VAL A 336 10.07 -16.09 30.48
C VAL A 336 8.55 -16.23 30.70
N GLY A 337 7.77 -16.37 29.63
CA GLY A 337 6.31 -16.57 29.72
C GLY A 337 5.93 -17.83 30.50
N ILE A 338 6.58 -18.96 30.24
CA ILE A 338 6.35 -20.22 30.95
C ILE A 338 6.80 -20.11 32.41
N ARG A 339 7.95 -19.50 32.71
CA ARG A 339 8.44 -19.35 34.10
C ARG A 339 7.52 -18.48 34.98
N ASN A 340 6.81 -17.54 34.36
CA ASN A 340 5.88 -16.62 35.00
C ASN A 340 4.43 -17.12 34.96
N GLY A 341 4.16 -18.30 34.38
CA GLY A 341 2.80 -18.85 34.27
C GLY A 341 1.88 -18.14 33.28
N VAL A 342 2.43 -17.40 32.31
CA VAL A 342 1.67 -16.71 31.26
C VAL A 342 1.22 -17.68 30.17
N PHE A 343 2.03 -18.70 29.87
CA PHE A 343 1.74 -19.72 28.86
C PHE A 343 1.97 -21.13 29.41
N THR A 344 1.23 -22.10 28.89
CA THR A 344 1.60 -23.52 29.00
C THR A 344 2.76 -23.87 28.06
N ILE A 345 3.39 -25.02 28.25
CA ILE A 345 4.47 -25.48 27.34
C ILE A 345 3.92 -25.67 25.93
N ASN A 346 2.73 -26.25 25.78
CA ASN A 346 2.10 -26.47 24.48
C ASN A 346 1.74 -25.15 23.79
N GLU A 347 1.23 -24.16 24.52
CA GLU A 347 0.98 -22.82 24.00
C GLU A 347 2.27 -22.11 23.54
N GLY A 348 3.40 -22.36 24.21
CA GLY A 348 4.72 -21.91 23.76
C GLY A 348 5.16 -22.62 22.48
N ARG A 349 5.00 -23.95 22.41
CA ARG A 349 5.37 -24.75 21.23
C ARG A 349 4.60 -24.33 19.99
N GLU A 350 3.29 -24.13 20.10
CA GLU A 350 2.45 -23.69 18.98
C GLU A 350 2.89 -22.32 18.44
N ARG A 351 3.31 -21.39 19.30
CA ARG A 351 3.80 -20.06 18.90
C ARG A 351 5.08 -20.06 18.09
N VAL A 352 5.93 -21.08 18.24
CA VAL A 352 7.14 -21.27 17.41
C VAL A 352 6.92 -22.25 16.26
N GLY A 353 5.68 -22.67 16.01
CA GLY A 353 5.33 -23.60 14.94
C GLY A 353 5.70 -25.06 15.21
N ASN A 354 5.93 -25.44 16.46
CA ASN A 354 6.17 -26.83 16.86
C ASN A 354 4.85 -27.56 17.16
N ASP A 355 4.80 -28.86 16.85
CA ASP A 355 3.68 -29.72 17.22
C ASP A 355 3.46 -29.76 18.74
N ARG A 356 2.20 -29.86 19.17
CA ARG A 356 1.87 -30.10 20.58
C ARG A 356 2.53 -31.38 21.07
N SER A 357 2.91 -31.40 22.36
CA SER A 357 3.34 -32.60 23.03
C SER A 357 2.13 -33.32 23.64
N ASP A 358 2.07 -34.64 23.47
CA ASP A 358 1.04 -35.51 24.08
C ASP A 358 1.18 -35.67 25.60
N LYS A 359 2.22 -35.08 26.21
CA LYS A 359 2.46 -35.20 27.64
C LYS A 359 1.50 -34.28 28.40
N ALA A 360 0.72 -34.82 29.33
CA ALA A 360 -0.24 -34.05 30.13
C ALA A 360 0.38 -32.81 30.80
N MET A 361 1.62 -32.94 31.30
CA MET A 361 2.36 -31.83 31.90
C MET A 361 2.57 -30.64 30.94
N ALA A 362 2.50 -30.84 29.62
CA ALA A 362 2.71 -29.77 28.65
C ALA A 362 1.52 -28.79 28.56
N ASP A 363 0.33 -29.18 29.03
CA ASP A 363 -0.87 -28.33 29.10
C ASP A 363 -1.06 -27.70 30.50
N GLU A 364 -0.15 -27.95 31.44
CA GLU A 364 -0.18 -27.35 32.78
C GLU A 364 0.54 -26.00 32.83
N ILE A 365 0.07 -25.09 33.69
CA ILE A 365 0.77 -23.83 33.98
C ILE A 365 1.88 -24.11 34.98
N PHE A 366 3.13 -23.87 34.56
CA PHE A 366 4.28 -23.88 35.45
C PHE A 366 4.53 -22.49 36.01
N ILE A 367 4.94 -22.39 37.27
CA ILE A 367 5.40 -21.14 37.87
C ILE A 367 6.67 -21.49 38.65
N THR A 368 7.75 -20.74 38.41
CA THR A 368 8.98 -20.93 39.19
C THR A 368 8.74 -20.60 40.66
N LYS A 369 9.44 -21.27 41.57
CA LYS A 369 9.28 -21.07 43.03
C LYS A 369 9.43 -19.61 43.47
N ASN A 370 10.27 -18.83 42.77
CA ASN A 370 10.48 -17.41 43.04
C ASN A 370 9.23 -16.55 42.79
N ASN A 371 8.39 -16.94 41.82
CA ASN A 371 7.16 -16.23 41.47
C ASN A 371 5.94 -16.74 42.25
N GLN A 372 5.99 -17.96 42.80
CA GLN A 372 4.91 -18.52 43.61
C GLN A 372 4.71 -17.78 44.95
N GLN A 373 5.76 -17.16 45.51
CA GLN A 373 5.69 -16.48 46.82
C GLN A 373 4.88 -15.17 46.80
N VAL A 374 4.70 -14.52 45.65
CA VAL A 374 3.95 -13.25 45.55
C VAL A 374 2.44 -13.46 45.77
N SER A 375 1.93 -14.68 45.56
CA SER A 375 0.51 -15.01 45.79
C SER A 375 0.19 -15.48 47.21
N LYS A 376 1.18 -15.71 48.07
CA LYS A 376 1.02 -16.23 49.45
C LYS A 376 1.52 -15.27 50.54
N GLY A 377 1.45 -13.96 50.29
CA GLY A 377 1.91 -12.92 51.23
C GLY A 377 0.79 -12.33 52.09
N GLY A 378 -0.03 -13.15 52.73
CA GLY A 378 -1.19 -12.66 53.49
C GLY A 378 -1.71 -13.60 54.58
N GLU A 379 -0.91 -14.52 55.11
CA GLU A 379 -1.25 -15.23 56.35
C GLU A 379 -0.27 -14.83 57.44
N ALA A 380 -0.84 -14.19 58.48
CA ALA A 380 -0.14 -13.76 59.67
C ALA A 380 0.43 -14.97 60.43
N ASN A 381 1.72 -14.91 60.74
CA ASN A 381 2.32 -15.79 61.75
C ASN A 381 1.76 -15.41 63.12
N ASP A 382 1.00 -16.31 63.72
CA ASP A 382 0.65 -16.28 65.14
C ASP A 382 1.61 -17.26 65.85
N ASP A 383 2.72 -16.72 66.35
CA ASP A 383 3.70 -17.45 67.16
C ASP A 383 3.12 -17.67 68.57
N ASN A 384 2.75 -18.91 68.89
CA ASN A 384 2.56 -19.34 70.27
C ASN A 384 3.65 -20.35 70.65
N GLU A 385 4.73 -19.83 71.22
CA GLU A 385 5.74 -20.58 71.96
C GLU A 385 5.09 -21.25 73.19
N ASN A 386 5.12 -22.58 73.25
CA ASN A 386 4.85 -23.31 74.48
C ASN A 386 6.15 -23.93 74.99
N ILE A 387 6.75 -23.26 75.97
CA ILE A 387 7.91 -23.72 76.73
C ILE A 387 7.44 -24.80 77.71
N SER A 388 8.00 -26.01 77.62
CA SER A 388 7.99 -26.97 78.72
C SER A 388 9.27 -27.78 78.75
N SER A 389 10.22 -27.30 79.56
CA SER A 389 11.37 -28.06 80.05
C SER A 389 10.97 -28.81 81.33
N GLY A 390 11.15 -30.13 81.36
CA GLY A 390 10.88 -30.97 82.53
C GLY A 390 11.82 -32.17 82.65
N LYS A 391 12.95 -31.91 83.32
CA LYS A 391 13.98 -32.80 83.89
C LYS A 391 15.03 -33.43 82.97
#